data_AF-A0A1C0V9N5-F1
#
_entry.id   AF-A0A1C0V9N5-F1
#
_cell.length_a   1.000
_cell.length_b   1.000
_cell.length_c   1.000
_cell.angle_alpha   90.00
_cell.angle_beta   90.00
_cell.angle_gamma   90.00
#
_symmetry.space_group_name_H-M   'P 1'
#
loop_
_entity.id
_entity.type
_entity.pdbx_description
1 polymer ?
#
loop_
_entity_poly.entity_id
_entity_poly.type
_entity_poly.pdbx_seq_one_letter_code
_entity_poly.pdbx_strand_id
1 'polypeptide(L)'
;MFTLPTPPRLLPIGVMLFNLLFFLVAIPIEAYIFHWRLKFDKKTSIFYAIATNLFSGTLGWVIFFILEPTLPPEFKSELINYVFFNNFRSPTTQATLIFTTSIIFFATFLMKFLLLQLLVFTLRDDGWKKPEIVETSQRRQLRRSIPGIKLQTTNLVTTTLIANSFSYTVITIILLIRNR
;
A
#
# COMPACT_ATOMS: atom_id res chain seq x y z
N MET A 1 29.62 -27.47 -13.94
CA MET A 1 30.18 -26.56 -12.93
C MET A 1 29.08 -25.57 -12.58
N PHE A 2 28.42 -25.74 -11.44
CA PHE A 2 27.30 -24.86 -11.03
C PHE A 2 27.86 -23.49 -10.65
N THR A 3 27.57 -22.47 -11.45
CA THR A 3 27.86 -21.07 -11.09
C THR A 3 26.88 -20.68 -9.99
N LEU A 4 27.33 -20.69 -8.74
CA LEU A 4 26.59 -20.10 -7.62
C LEU A 4 26.26 -18.65 -7.98
N PRO A 5 25.00 -18.20 -7.87
CA PRO A 5 24.69 -16.79 -8.02
C PRO A 5 25.51 -16.02 -6.99
N THR A 6 26.38 -15.13 -7.47
CA THR A 6 27.13 -14.24 -6.59
C THR A 6 26.10 -13.38 -5.83
N PRO A 7 26.14 -13.35 -4.48
CA PRO A 7 25.26 -12.47 -3.74
C PRO A 7 25.55 -11.02 -4.15
N PRO A 8 24.52 -10.17 -4.29
CA PRO A 8 24.70 -8.78 -4.69
C PRO A 8 25.69 -8.09 -3.73
N ARG A 9 26.72 -7.46 -4.31
CA ARG A 9 27.95 -7.00 -3.62
C ARG A 9 27.75 -5.76 -2.73
N LEU A 10 26.53 -5.23 -2.67
CA LEU A 10 26.16 -4.04 -1.89
C LEU A 10 24.81 -4.29 -1.25
N LEU A 11 24.78 -4.44 0.08
CA LEU A 11 23.53 -4.41 0.83
C LEU A 11 22.88 -3.04 0.63
N PRO A 12 21.65 -2.93 0.09
CA PRO A 12 21.01 -1.66 -0.17
C PRO A 12 20.43 -1.06 1.13
N ILE A 13 21.31 -0.79 2.10
CA ILE A 13 20.96 -0.26 3.43
C ILE A 13 20.16 1.04 3.30
N GLY A 14 20.54 1.92 2.37
CA GLY A 14 19.79 3.13 2.08
C GLY A 14 18.34 2.84 1.66
N VAL A 15 18.13 1.83 0.81
CA VAL A 15 16.77 1.46 0.35
C VAL A 15 15.96 0.86 1.50
N MET A 16 16.57 0.05 2.37
CA MET A 16 15.91 -0.47 3.56
C MET A 16 15.49 0.65 4.53
N LEU A 17 16.37 1.64 4.75
CA LEU A 17 16.09 2.79 5.61
C LEU A 17 14.98 3.67 5.05
N PHE A 18 14.99 3.96 3.73
CA PHE A 18 13.90 4.70 3.09
C PHE A 18 12.58 3.94 3.14
N ASN A 19 12.60 2.62 2.92
CA ASN A 19 11.40 1.81 3.01
C ASN A 19 10.82 1.80 4.44
N LEU A 20 11.68 1.72 5.46
CA LEU A 20 11.27 1.84 6.86
C LEU A 20 10.65 3.21 7.15
N LEU A 21 11.26 4.30 6.67
CA LEU A 21 10.73 5.65 6.80
C LEU A 21 9.35 5.78 6.15
N PHE A 22 9.16 5.20 4.96
CA PHE A 22 7.88 5.22 4.27
C PHE A 22 6.80 4.45 5.04
N PHE A 23 7.13 3.30 5.64
CA PHE A 23 6.21 2.60 6.51
C PHE A 23 5.85 3.40 7.76
N LEU A 24 6.84 4.04 8.39
CA LEU A 24 6.65 4.84 9.60
C LEU A 24 5.70 6.03 9.36
N VAL A 25 5.68 6.57 8.14
CA VAL A 25 4.81 7.67 7.75
C VAL A 25 3.45 7.18 7.24
N ALA A 26 3.43 6.16 6.37
CA ALA A 26 2.21 5.68 5.74
C ALA A 26 1.26 5.02 6.76
N ILE A 27 1.78 4.16 7.65
CA ILE A 27 0.94 3.39 8.58
C ILE A 27 0.08 4.30 9.47
N PRO A 28 0.61 5.33 10.14
CA PRO A 28 -0.21 6.25 10.94
C PRO A 28 -1.24 7.01 10.11
N ILE A 29 -0.89 7.46 8.90
CA ILE A 29 -1.79 8.20 8.01
C ILE A 29 -2.97 7.30 7.59
N GLU A 30 -2.68 6.09 7.11
CA GLU A 30 -3.71 5.15 6.68
C GLU A 30 -4.57 4.69 7.86
N ALA A 31 -3.97 4.44 9.03
CA ALA A 31 -4.70 4.09 10.24
C ALA A 31 -5.67 5.20 10.67
N TYR A 32 -5.25 6.47 10.59
CA TYR A 32 -6.11 7.61 10.89
C TYR A 32 -7.31 7.67 9.92
N ILE A 33 -7.05 7.49 8.62
CA ILE A 33 -8.11 7.52 7.60
C ILE A 33 -9.08 6.34 7.75
N PHE A 34 -8.57 5.14 8.07
CA PHE A 34 -9.41 3.98 8.37
C PHE A 34 -10.29 4.19 9.60
N HIS A 35 -9.74 4.76 10.67
CA HIS A 35 -10.52 5.09 11.86
C HIS A 35 -11.65 6.08 11.54
N TRP A 36 -11.33 7.15 10.81
CA TRP A 36 -12.27 8.23 10.57
C TRP A 36 -13.36 7.87 9.55
N ARG A 37 -13.03 7.17 8.46
CA ARG A 37 -13.98 6.84 7.39
C ARG A 37 -14.67 5.49 7.52
N LEU A 38 -14.00 4.48 8.06
CA LEU A 38 -14.57 3.14 8.24
C LEU A 38 -15.13 2.92 9.64
N LYS A 39 -14.92 3.88 10.56
CA LYS A 39 -15.36 3.82 11.96
C LYS A 39 -14.86 2.57 12.69
N PHE A 40 -13.69 2.07 12.29
CA PHE A 40 -12.99 1.02 12.99
C PHE A 40 -12.44 1.55 14.32
N ASP A 41 -12.33 0.69 15.34
CA ASP A 41 -11.61 1.04 16.56
C ASP A 41 -10.15 1.45 16.25
N LYS A 42 -9.54 2.24 17.14
CA LYS A 42 -8.15 2.69 16.96
C LYS A 42 -7.19 1.51 16.77
N LYS A 43 -7.38 0.44 17.55
CA LYS A 43 -6.55 -0.78 17.48
C LYS A 43 -6.70 -1.51 16.15
N THR A 44 -7.92 -1.67 15.64
CA THR A 44 -8.16 -2.32 14.33
C THR A 44 -7.66 -1.50 13.17
N SER A 45 -7.85 -0.18 13.24
CA SER A 45 -7.38 0.73 12.20
C SER A 45 -5.87 0.66 12.05
N ILE A 46 -5.14 0.66 13.18
CA ILE A 46 -3.68 0.48 13.20
C ILE A 46 -3.30 -0.91 12.69
N PHE A 47 -3.96 -1.97 13.17
CA PHE A 47 -3.68 -3.34 12.73
C PHE A 47 -3.86 -3.52 11.22
N TYR A 48 -4.98 -3.04 10.67
CA TYR A 48 -5.24 -3.12 9.24
C TYR A 48 -4.25 -2.28 8.43
N ALA A 49 -3.89 -1.08 8.87
CA ALA A 49 -2.89 -0.27 8.20
C ALA A 49 -1.50 -0.92 8.21
N ILE A 50 -1.09 -1.52 9.33
CA ILE A 50 0.17 -2.28 9.40
C ILE A 50 0.12 -3.45 8.41
N ALA A 51 -0.95 -4.25 8.45
CA ALA A 51 -1.09 -5.43 7.61
C ALA A 51 -1.08 -5.04 6.12
N THR A 52 -1.92 -4.11 5.69
CA THR A 52 -2.01 -3.72 4.27
C THR A 52 -0.68 -3.13 3.75
N ASN A 53 0.00 -2.29 4.53
CA ASN A 53 1.30 -1.73 4.12
C ASN A 53 2.40 -2.78 4.09
N LEU A 54 2.52 -3.62 5.12
CA LEU A 54 3.59 -4.61 5.19
C LEU A 54 3.43 -5.70 4.12
N PHE A 55 2.21 -6.20 3.92
CA PHE A 55 1.95 -7.18 2.86
C PHE A 55 2.16 -6.58 1.47
N SER A 56 1.64 -5.37 1.21
CA SER A 56 1.85 -4.74 -0.11
C SER A 56 3.31 -4.42 -0.39
N GLY A 57 4.06 -3.96 0.60
CA GLY A 57 5.49 -3.73 0.47
C GLY A 57 6.28 -5.03 0.25
N THR A 58 5.98 -6.09 1.01
CA THR A 58 6.64 -7.39 0.86
C THR A 58 6.35 -8.00 -0.52
N LEU A 59 5.09 -7.95 -0.97
CA LEU A 59 4.72 -8.42 -2.29
C LEU A 59 5.34 -7.58 -3.41
N GLY A 60 5.47 -6.27 -3.22
CA GLY A 60 6.22 -5.40 -4.12
C GLY A 60 7.67 -5.85 -4.28
N TRP A 61 8.35 -6.18 -3.17
CA TRP A 61 9.71 -6.73 -3.19
C TRP A 61 9.78 -8.09 -3.88
N VAL A 62 8.85 -9.00 -3.58
CA VAL A 62 8.78 -10.32 -4.24
C VAL A 62 8.61 -10.17 -5.76
N ILE A 63 7.67 -9.32 -6.19
CA ILE A 63 7.44 -9.03 -7.61
C ILE A 63 8.70 -8.42 -8.24
N PHE A 64 9.35 -7.49 -7.55
CA PHE A 64 10.60 -6.89 -8.03
C PHE A 64 11.68 -7.95 -8.26
N PHE A 65 11.95 -8.84 -7.31
CA PHE A 65 12.96 -9.89 -7.47
C PHE A 65 12.63 -10.92 -8.55
N ILE A 66 11.34 -11.14 -8.84
CA ILE A 66 10.91 -12.03 -9.95
C ILE A 66 11.06 -11.32 -11.29
N LEU A 67 10.73 -10.03 -11.38
CA LEU A 67 10.76 -9.26 -12.62
C LEU A 67 12.18 -8.79 -13.00
N GLU A 68 13.01 -8.44 -12.01
CA GLU A 68 14.38 -7.96 -12.22
C GLU A 68 15.21 -8.82 -13.20
N PRO A 69 15.28 -10.17 -13.07
CA PRO A 69 16.06 -11.00 -13.99
C PRO A 69 15.47 -11.10 -15.40
N THR A 70 14.18 -10.80 -15.57
CA THR A 70 13.49 -10.87 -16.87
C THR A 70 13.54 -9.56 -17.66
N LEU A 71 14.04 -8.48 -17.05
CA LEU A 71 14.12 -7.16 -17.69
C LEU A 71 15.23 -7.10 -18.76
N PRO A 72 14.95 -6.47 -19.92
CA PRO A 72 15.97 -6.18 -20.92
C PRO A 72 17.15 -5.38 -20.33
N PRO A 73 18.38 -5.58 -20.84
CA PRO A 73 19.60 -4.96 -20.30
C PRO A 73 19.55 -3.42 -20.35
N GLU A 74 18.83 -2.85 -21.31
CA GLU A 74 18.61 -1.41 -21.47
C GLU A 74 17.93 -0.81 -20.22
N PHE A 75 16.78 -1.38 -19.81
CA PHE A 75 16.06 -0.96 -18.61
C PHE A 75 16.84 -1.20 -17.33
N LYS A 76 17.61 -2.30 -17.26
CA LYS A 76 18.47 -2.58 -16.10
C LYS A 76 19.53 -1.50 -15.92
N SER A 77 20.15 -1.05 -17.02
CA SER A 77 21.18 -0.01 -16.99
C SER A 77 20.62 1.37 -16.64
N GLU A 78 19.40 1.69 -17.12
CA GLU A 78 18.70 2.92 -16.72
C GLU A 78 18.31 2.91 -15.25
N LEU A 79 17.81 1.78 -14.73
CA LEU A 79 17.42 1.62 -13.33
C LEU A 79 18.62 1.82 -12.39
N ILE A 80 19.75 1.20 -12.73
CA ILE A 80 21.01 1.36 -11.98
C ILE A 80 21.48 2.82 -12.06
N ASN A 81 21.49 3.45 -13.24
CA ASN A 81 21.89 4.85 -13.36
C ASN A 81 20.97 5.80 -12.59
N TYR A 82 19.67 5.54 -12.55
CA TYR A 82 18.74 6.32 -11.74
C TYR A 82 19.00 6.14 -10.25
N VAL A 83 19.16 4.90 -9.78
CA VAL A 83 19.40 4.59 -8.37
C VAL A 83 20.73 5.17 -7.87
N PHE A 84 21.79 5.12 -8.69
CA PHE A 84 23.13 5.56 -8.27
C PHE A 84 23.45 7.02 -8.59
N PHE A 85 22.96 7.56 -9.71
CA PHE A 85 23.35 8.90 -10.20
C PHE A 85 22.19 9.89 -10.31
N ASN A 86 20.94 9.48 -10.01
CA ASN A 86 19.74 10.31 -10.10
C ASN A 86 19.63 11.05 -11.45
N ASN A 87 20.16 10.47 -12.52
CA ASN A 87 20.30 11.12 -13.82
C ASN A 87 19.64 10.27 -14.91
N PHE A 88 18.71 10.89 -15.64
CA PHE A 88 17.99 10.26 -16.75
C PHE A 88 18.66 10.68 -18.07
N ARG A 89 19.11 9.70 -18.85
CA ARG A 89 19.78 9.97 -20.13
C ARG A 89 18.83 10.38 -21.26
N SER A 90 17.53 10.10 -21.16
CA SER A 90 16.58 10.29 -22.26
C SER A 90 15.25 10.93 -21.81
N PRO A 91 14.68 11.89 -22.57
CA PRO A 91 13.36 12.45 -22.31
C PRO A 91 12.22 11.41 -22.47
N THR A 92 12.41 10.36 -23.28
CA THR A 92 11.47 9.24 -23.40
C THR A 92 11.35 8.43 -22.10
N THR A 93 12.41 8.45 -21.27
CA THR A 93 12.44 7.79 -19.97
C THR A 93 11.50 8.48 -18.97
N GLN A 94 11.28 9.80 -19.07
CA GLN A 94 10.34 10.52 -18.18
C GLN A 94 8.89 10.06 -18.36
N ALA A 95 8.41 9.97 -19.61
CA ALA A 95 7.06 9.48 -19.90
C ALA A 95 6.88 8.03 -19.43
N THR A 96 7.90 7.20 -19.66
CA THR A 96 7.92 5.80 -19.20
C THR A 96 7.85 5.72 -17.68
N LEU A 97 8.59 6.56 -16.95
CA LEU A 97 8.56 6.60 -15.48
C LEU A 97 7.23 7.06 -14.91
N ILE A 98 6.62 8.10 -15.48
CA ILE A 98 5.30 8.56 -15.04
C ILE A 98 4.28 7.44 -15.24
N PHE A 99 4.33 6.75 -16.38
CA PHE A 99 3.45 5.63 -16.68
C PHE A 99 3.68 4.45 -15.72
N THR A 100 4.93 4.03 -15.53
CA THR A 100 5.29 2.94 -14.60
C THR A 100 4.91 3.29 -13.15
N THR A 101 5.18 4.51 -12.69
CA THR A 101 4.82 4.96 -11.34
C THR A 101 3.31 4.98 -11.15
N SER A 102 2.56 5.41 -12.16
CA SER A 102 1.10 5.38 -12.15
C SER A 102 0.57 3.94 -12.05
N ILE A 103 1.14 3.01 -12.82
CA ILE A 103 0.79 1.58 -12.75
C ILE A 103 1.07 1.03 -11.36
N ILE A 104 2.25 1.29 -10.79
CA ILE A 104 2.62 0.84 -9.44
C ILE A 104 1.66 1.42 -8.40
N PHE A 105 1.28 2.68 -8.52
CA PHE A 105 0.29 3.31 -7.64
C PHE A 105 -1.06 2.59 -7.68
N PHE A 106 -1.60 2.32 -8.87
CA PHE A 106 -2.89 1.62 -8.99
C PHE A 106 -2.80 0.15 -8.57
N ALA A 107 -1.71 -0.54 -8.89
CA ALA A 107 -1.47 -1.93 -8.49
C ALA A 107 -1.37 -2.06 -6.96
N THR A 108 -0.63 -1.17 -6.30
CA THR A 108 -0.50 -1.14 -4.84
C THR A 108 -1.83 -0.78 -4.17
N PHE A 109 -2.57 0.19 -4.72
CA PHE A 109 -3.93 0.50 -4.26
C PHE A 109 -4.85 -0.72 -4.35
N LEU A 110 -4.91 -1.39 -5.52
CA LEU A 110 -5.78 -2.54 -5.74
C LEU A 110 -5.43 -3.69 -4.79
N MET A 111 -4.13 -3.97 -4.63
CA MET A 111 -3.64 -4.95 -3.67
C MET A 111 -4.08 -4.61 -2.25
N LYS A 112 -3.82 -3.37 -1.78
CA LYS A 112 -4.24 -2.93 -0.45
C LYS A 112 -5.74 -3.06 -0.24
N PHE A 113 -6.53 -2.73 -1.25
CA PHE A 113 -7.98 -2.87 -1.21
C PHE A 113 -8.41 -4.33 -1.03
N LEU A 114 -7.87 -5.24 -1.85
CA LEU A 114 -8.17 -6.68 -1.76
C LEU A 114 -7.75 -7.27 -0.40
N LEU A 115 -6.57 -6.89 0.09
CA LEU A 115 -6.09 -7.29 1.42
C LEU A 115 -6.99 -6.76 2.54
N LEU A 116 -7.37 -5.49 2.49
CA LEU A 116 -8.26 -4.90 3.49
C LEU A 116 -9.63 -5.59 3.45
N GLN A 117 -10.17 -5.84 2.26
CA GLN A 117 -11.43 -6.55 2.09
C GLN A 117 -11.36 -7.97 2.67
N LEU A 118 -10.28 -8.70 2.39
CA LEU A 118 -10.04 -10.03 2.93
C LEU A 118 -9.94 -10.01 4.47
N LEU A 119 -9.13 -9.10 5.02
CA LEU A 119 -8.96 -8.95 6.47
C LEU A 119 -10.28 -8.61 7.16
N VAL A 120 -11.03 -7.65 6.62
CA VAL A 120 -12.34 -7.26 7.18
C VAL A 120 -13.35 -8.40 7.06
N PHE A 121 -13.29 -9.21 6.00
CA PHE A 121 -14.17 -10.37 5.86
C PHE A 121 -13.82 -11.46 6.88
N THR A 122 -12.56 -11.89 6.94
CA THR A 122 -12.10 -12.96 7.84
C THR A 122 -12.25 -12.59 9.32
N LEU A 123 -11.89 -11.38 9.73
CA LEU A 123 -11.98 -10.97 11.14
C LEU A 123 -13.41 -10.65 11.61
N ARG A 124 -14.38 -10.52 10.69
CA ARG A 124 -15.77 -10.22 11.04
C ARG A 124 -16.57 -11.45 11.46
N ASP A 125 -16.16 -12.64 11.04
CA ASP A 125 -16.78 -13.89 11.45
C ASP A 125 -16.30 -14.35 12.85
N ASP A 126 -15.14 -13.89 13.30
CA ASP A 126 -14.57 -14.25 14.60
C ASP A 126 -14.71 -13.12 15.64
N GLY A 127 -15.89 -12.99 16.25
CA GLY A 127 -15.99 -12.57 17.66
C GLY A 127 -15.67 -11.12 18.07
N TRP A 128 -15.67 -10.14 17.14
CA TRP A 128 -15.58 -8.74 17.54
C TRP A 128 -16.94 -8.26 18.08
N LYS A 129 -17.07 -8.29 19.42
CA LYS A 129 -18.19 -7.73 20.17
C LYS A 129 -18.60 -6.39 19.57
N LYS A 130 -19.87 -6.29 19.14
CA LYS A 130 -20.52 -5.02 18.82
C LYS A 130 -20.16 -4.02 19.93
N PRO A 131 -19.71 -2.79 19.60
CA PRO A 131 -19.75 -1.73 20.59
C PRO A 131 -21.20 -1.64 21.08
N GLU A 132 -21.34 -1.78 22.40
CA GLU A 132 -22.59 -1.75 23.12
C GLU A 132 -23.35 -0.48 22.74
N ILE A 133 -24.36 -0.65 21.89
CA ILE A 133 -25.24 0.43 21.48
C ILE A 133 -26.13 0.68 22.69
N VAL A 134 -25.97 1.86 23.30
CA VAL A 134 -26.89 2.41 24.29
C VAL A 134 -28.32 2.14 23.81
N GLU A 135 -29.03 1.31 24.58
CA GLU A 135 -30.40 0.96 24.30
C GLU A 135 -31.28 2.20 24.38
N THR A 136 -31.94 2.54 23.28
CA THR A 136 -33.28 3.12 23.37
C THR A 136 -34.10 2.72 22.15
N SER A 137 -35.04 1.80 22.42
CA SER A 137 -36.35 1.69 21.77
C SER A 137 -36.42 1.88 20.25
N GLN A 138 -36.32 0.80 19.47
CA GLN A 138 -37.23 0.52 18.34
C GLN A 138 -36.82 -0.77 17.61
N ARG A 139 -37.17 -1.88 18.24
CA ARG A 139 -37.12 -3.24 17.69
C ARG A 139 -38.22 -3.39 16.61
N ARG A 140 -38.16 -2.73 15.44
CA ARG A 140 -39.15 -2.99 14.35
C ARG A 140 -38.85 -2.57 12.91
N GLN A 141 -37.59 -2.34 12.51
CA GLN A 141 -37.22 -2.23 11.08
C GLN A 141 -36.08 -3.20 10.67
N LEU A 142 -35.96 -4.29 11.40
CA LEU A 142 -35.23 -5.47 10.96
C LEU A 142 -35.97 -6.08 9.75
N ARG A 143 -35.32 -6.18 8.58
CA ARG A 143 -35.79 -6.81 7.31
C ARG A 143 -36.41 -5.93 6.21
N ARG A 144 -35.84 -4.76 5.89
CA ARG A 144 -36.02 -4.20 4.54
C ARG A 144 -34.68 -3.84 3.92
N SER A 145 -34.31 -4.63 2.92
CA SER A 145 -33.16 -4.53 2.04
C SER A 145 -31.80 -4.92 2.66
N ILE A 146 -31.09 -5.82 1.99
CA ILE A 146 -29.65 -6.07 2.17
C ILE A 146 -28.91 -5.26 1.07
N PRO A 147 -28.71 -3.93 1.19
CA PRO A 147 -27.80 -3.16 0.35
C PRO A 147 -26.48 -2.86 1.08
N GLY A 148 -26.34 -3.30 2.34
CA GLY A 148 -25.21 -2.95 3.22
C GLY A 148 -23.86 -3.49 2.74
N ILE A 149 -23.81 -4.65 2.07
CA ILE A 149 -22.54 -5.24 1.61
C ILE A 149 -21.96 -4.39 0.47
N LYS A 150 -22.77 -3.97 -0.52
CA LYS A 150 -22.31 -3.10 -1.63
C LYS A 150 -21.85 -1.73 -1.11
N LEU A 151 -22.62 -1.09 -0.24
CA LEU A 151 -22.26 0.22 0.33
C LEU A 151 -20.99 0.16 1.18
N GLN A 152 -20.81 -0.92 1.94
CA GLN A 152 -19.59 -1.13 2.73
C GLN A 152 -18.37 -1.36 1.82
N THR A 153 -18.52 -2.11 0.72
CA THR A 153 -17.44 -2.26 -0.26
C THR A 153 -17.09 -0.95 -0.96
N THR A 154 -18.07 -0.12 -1.33
CA THR A 154 -17.80 1.20 -1.92
C THR A 154 -17.07 2.13 -0.95
N ASN A 155 -17.43 2.12 0.34
CA ASN A 155 -16.73 2.90 1.35
C ASN A 155 -15.30 2.36 1.59
N LEU A 156 -15.09 1.04 1.54
CA LEU A 156 -13.77 0.41 1.63
C LEU A 156 -12.85 0.79 0.45
N VAL A 157 -13.35 0.70 -0.79
CA VAL A 157 -12.60 1.08 -2.00
C VAL A 157 -12.17 2.55 -1.91
N THR A 158 -13.12 3.45 -1.69
CA THR A 158 -12.86 4.90 -1.67
C THR A 158 -11.96 5.29 -0.50
N THR A 159 -12.15 4.70 0.67
CA THR A 159 -11.28 4.95 1.82
C THR A 159 -9.85 4.46 1.56
N THR A 160 -9.69 3.26 1.00
CA THR A 160 -8.36 2.72 0.68
C THR A 160 -7.66 3.58 -0.37
N LEU A 161 -8.40 4.08 -1.36
CA LEU A 161 -7.85 4.95 -2.40
C LEU A 161 -7.36 6.26 -1.78
N ILE A 162 -8.19 6.89 -0.94
CA ILE A 162 -7.83 8.14 -0.26
C ILE A 162 -6.64 7.93 0.67
N ALA A 163 -6.63 6.84 1.43
CA ALA A 163 -5.53 6.48 2.32
C ALA A 163 -4.21 6.31 1.55
N ASN A 164 -4.23 5.58 0.44
CA ASN A 164 -3.06 5.38 -0.40
C ASN A 164 -2.59 6.70 -1.05
N SER A 165 -3.51 7.49 -1.61
CA SER A 165 -3.20 8.80 -2.21
C SER A 165 -2.58 9.77 -1.22
N PHE A 166 -3.11 9.85 0.00
CA PHE A 166 -2.58 10.76 1.03
C PHE A 166 -1.18 10.33 1.46
N SER A 167 -0.97 9.03 1.69
CA SER A 167 0.33 8.49 2.07
C SER A 167 1.38 8.72 0.99
N TYR A 168 1.05 8.45 -0.28
CA TYR A 168 1.96 8.69 -1.41
C TYR A 168 2.23 10.17 -1.64
N THR A 169 1.26 11.05 -1.41
CA THR A 169 1.48 12.51 -1.45
C THR A 169 2.52 12.94 -0.42
N VAL A 170 2.39 12.48 0.84
CA VAL A 170 3.35 12.80 1.90
C VAL A 170 4.73 12.21 1.60
N ILE A 171 4.80 10.96 1.15
CA ILE A 171 6.06 10.34 0.72
C ILE A 171 6.73 11.13 -0.41
N THR A 172 5.94 11.60 -1.39
CA THR A 172 6.45 12.43 -2.49
C THR A 172 7.01 13.76 -1.99
N ILE A 173 6.34 14.41 -1.02
CA ILE A 173 6.85 15.63 -0.39
C ILE A 173 8.18 15.37 0.32
N ILE A 174 8.29 14.28 1.09
CA ILE A 174 9.53 13.88 1.77
C ILE A 174 10.65 13.67 0.74
N LEU A 175 10.35 13.00 -0.38
CA LEU A 175 11.31 12.78 -1.46
C LEU A 175 11.74 14.09 -2.15
N LEU A 176 10.80 15.02 -2.37
CA LEU A 176 11.11 16.33 -2.93
C LEU A 176 12.03 17.16 -2.03
N ILE A 177 11.84 17.09 -0.72
CA ILE A 177 12.72 17.75 0.26
C ILE A 177 14.12 17.13 0.23
N ARG A 178 14.22 15.80 0.11
CA ARG A 178 15.51 15.08 0.00
C ARG A 178 16.27 15.40 -1.29
N ASN A 179 15.54 15.66 -2.38
CA ASN A 179 16.11 15.84 -3.71
C ASN A 179 16.44 17.31 -4.04
N ARG A 180 16.22 18.23 -3.08
CA ARG A 180 16.78 19.58 -3.10
C ARG A 180 18.10 19.60 -2.34
#